data_AF-A0A2N2R7E1-F1
#
_entry.id   AF-A0A2N2R7E1-F1
#
_cell.length_a   1.000
_cell.length_b   1.000
_cell.length_c   1.000
_cell.angle_alpha   90.00
_cell.angle_beta   90.00
_cell.angle_gamma   90.00
#
_symmetry.space_group_name_H-M   'P 1'
#
loop_
_entity.id
_entity.type
_entity.pdbx_description
1 polymer ?
#
loop_
_entity_poly.entity_id
_entity_poly.type
_entity_poly.pdbx_seq_one_letter_code
_entity_poly.pdbx_strand_id
1 'polypeptide(L)'
;MFSRDRLSRDAAELQRLATGLSDSGGKLEDGYWEAQLADVVDSLLKNGAEDDINTALDRLFEANPPAHDELADMVESRAETNRFEAQGQSYDIQLFAAPVLAWSRFSIPASTLPKSTLQALHVQLGAHVFGGEARVALADFLFSPDQLPRSFCDTWQLTKLLGEAALAGKHLGIDISGMAETNRFLSDVRYIVGAIAVPRGTPLFRWNEKDGSKEAALKEWIKQGSPNIEPLLTGCAWQPLLPDSYHAACRNADRLSRPYSVKASVAFLQSMLALMPADIRAVVGPCYDRRMEEYRVGLGPTTGDEVYHGIVWPLLGAEDEATDAAGEIEAVLRESGVKDVLFLDHHFPMEFCDDCGAPLFPNREAELVHAEMPEQAAASSQALH
;
A
#
# COMPACT_ATOMS: atom_id res chain seq x y z
N MET A 1 -19.99 12.93 -33.36
CA MET A 1 -20.51 11.56 -33.61
C MET A 1 -19.73 10.65 -32.69
N PHE A 2 -20.23 10.45 -31.47
CA PHE A 2 -19.55 9.62 -30.47
C PHE A 2 -19.75 8.16 -30.87
N SER A 3 -18.67 7.50 -31.27
CA SER A 3 -18.68 6.05 -31.48
C SER A 3 -18.92 5.41 -30.12
N ARG A 4 -20.06 4.74 -29.94
CA ARG A 4 -20.29 3.84 -28.80
C ARG A 4 -19.23 2.75 -28.91
N ASP A 5 -18.21 2.79 -28.06
CA ASP A 5 -17.15 1.80 -28.10
C ASP A 5 -17.75 0.42 -27.82
N ARG A 6 -17.68 -0.44 -28.83
CA ARG A 6 -18.25 -1.78 -28.78
C ARG A 6 -17.36 -2.58 -27.84
N LEU A 7 -17.90 -3.00 -26.71
CA LEU A 7 -17.22 -3.89 -25.76
C LEU A 7 -16.49 -4.98 -26.52
N SER A 8 -15.22 -5.22 -26.17
CA SER A 8 -14.56 -6.43 -26.59
C SER A 8 -15.38 -7.63 -26.08
N ARG A 9 -15.25 -8.75 -26.80
CA ARG A 9 -15.98 -9.96 -26.42
C ARG A 9 -15.58 -10.42 -25.01
N ASP A 10 -14.33 -10.22 -24.65
CA ASP A 10 -13.78 -10.70 -23.39
C ASP A 10 -14.23 -9.82 -22.22
N ALA A 11 -14.24 -8.49 -22.37
CA ALA A 11 -14.79 -7.60 -21.36
C ALA A 11 -16.30 -7.82 -21.12
N ALA A 12 -17.07 -8.12 -22.18
CA ALA A 12 -18.49 -8.46 -22.03
C ALA A 12 -18.70 -9.82 -21.32
N GLU A 13 -17.79 -10.78 -21.55
CA GLU A 13 -17.84 -12.07 -20.87
C GLU A 13 -17.46 -11.97 -19.39
N LEU A 14 -16.44 -11.16 -19.04
CA LEU A 14 -16.12 -10.84 -17.65
C LEU A 14 -17.32 -10.28 -16.91
N GLN A 15 -18.03 -9.31 -17.50
CA GLN A 15 -19.24 -8.73 -16.91
C GLN A 15 -20.33 -9.76 -16.64
N ARG A 16 -20.57 -10.65 -17.62
CA ARG A 16 -21.57 -11.71 -17.51
C ARG A 16 -21.23 -12.69 -16.40
N LEU A 17 -19.97 -13.12 -16.32
CA LEU A 17 -19.51 -14.08 -15.33
C LEU A 17 -19.49 -13.50 -13.93
N ALA A 18 -18.99 -12.27 -13.75
CA ALA A 18 -18.98 -11.59 -12.47
C ALA A 18 -20.40 -11.30 -11.95
N THR A 19 -21.33 -10.92 -12.83
CA THR A 19 -22.76 -10.78 -12.47
C THR A 19 -23.37 -12.12 -12.06
N GLY A 20 -23.02 -13.21 -12.75
CA GLY A 20 -23.46 -14.56 -12.37
C GLY A 20 -22.94 -14.98 -11.00
N LEU A 21 -21.68 -14.64 -10.70
CA LEU A 21 -21.07 -14.89 -9.40
C LEU A 21 -21.73 -14.06 -8.28
N SER A 22 -21.99 -12.76 -8.51
CA SER A 22 -22.63 -11.91 -7.50
C SER A 22 -24.07 -12.33 -7.17
N ASP A 23 -24.74 -12.97 -8.12
CA ASP A 23 -26.12 -13.46 -7.97
C ASP A 23 -26.20 -14.90 -7.44
N SER A 24 -25.06 -15.56 -7.16
CA SER A 24 -25.03 -16.97 -6.79
C SER A 24 -25.72 -17.25 -5.46
N GLY A 25 -26.41 -18.40 -5.40
CA GLY A 25 -27.22 -18.79 -4.24
C GLY A 25 -26.51 -19.70 -3.23
N GLY A 26 -25.29 -20.17 -3.52
CA GLY A 26 -24.55 -21.03 -2.60
C GLY A 26 -23.25 -21.62 -3.15
N LYS A 27 -22.45 -22.21 -2.26
CA LYS A 27 -21.03 -22.56 -2.51
C LYS A 27 -20.73 -23.46 -3.69
N LEU A 28 -21.66 -24.33 -4.08
CA LEU A 28 -21.47 -25.15 -5.29
C LEU A 28 -21.60 -24.32 -6.57
N GLU A 29 -22.51 -23.35 -6.57
CA GLU A 29 -22.71 -22.41 -7.66
C GLU A 29 -21.58 -21.37 -7.70
N ASP A 30 -21.15 -20.84 -6.55
CA ASP A 30 -19.96 -19.96 -6.44
C ASP A 30 -18.77 -20.60 -7.16
N GLY A 31 -18.41 -21.84 -6.79
CA GLY A 31 -17.27 -22.54 -7.39
C GLY A 31 -17.39 -22.77 -8.90
N TYR A 32 -18.60 -22.83 -9.47
CA TYR A 32 -18.81 -22.93 -10.92
C TYR A 32 -18.58 -21.60 -11.63
N TRP A 33 -19.05 -20.50 -11.05
CA TRP A 33 -18.83 -19.16 -11.60
C TRP A 33 -17.40 -18.70 -11.41
N GLU A 34 -16.82 -18.90 -10.22
CA GLU A 34 -15.43 -18.62 -9.90
C GLU A 34 -14.48 -19.31 -10.87
N ALA A 35 -14.68 -20.61 -11.15
CA ALA A 35 -13.81 -21.35 -12.05
C ALA A 35 -13.83 -20.77 -13.48
N GLN A 36 -15.01 -20.44 -14.01
CA GLN A 36 -15.12 -19.85 -15.35
C GLN A 36 -14.55 -18.42 -15.41
N LEU A 37 -14.81 -17.62 -14.38
CA LEU A 37 -14.27 -16.26 -14.30
C LEU A 37 -12.75 -16.28 -14.21
N ALA A 38 -12.19 -17.16 -13.36
CA ALA A 38 -10.75 -17.37 -13.24
C ALA A 38 -10.12 -17.76 -14.57
N ASP A 39 -10.73 -18.66 -15.35
CA ASP A 39 -10.21 -19.10 -16.66
C ASP A 39 -10.10 -17.93 -17.66
N VAL A 40 -11.11 -17.04 -17.69
CA VAL A 40 -11.10 -15.86 -18.58
C VAL A 40 -10.06 -14.84 -18.10
N VAL A 41 -10.01 -14.56 -16.81
CA VAL A 41 -9.03 -13.62 -16.21
C VAL A 41 -7.60 -14.12 -16.44
N ASP A 42 -7.31 -15.41 -16.20
CA ASP A 42 -5.99 -16.00 -16.45
C ASP A 42 -5.55 -15.83 -17.91
N SER A 43 -6.49 -16.02 -18.85
CA SER A 43 -6.22 -15.81 -20.27
C SER A 43 -5.87 -14.36 -20.58
N LEU A 44 -6.61 -13.40 -20.02
CA LEU A 44 -6.37 -11.96 -20.24
C LEU A 44 -5.04 -11.51 -19.65
N LEU A 45 -4.75 -11.87 -18.39
CA LEU A 45 -3.47 -11.55 -17.73
C LEU A 45 -2.28 -12.10 -18.52
N LYS A 46 -2.37 -13.36 -18.96
CA LYS A 46 -1.32 -14.00 -19.75
C LYS A 46 -1.08 -13.33 -21.11
N ASN A 47 -2.12 -12.77 -21.71
CA ASN A 47 -2.05 -12.12 -23.02
C ASN A 47 -1.76 -10.61 -22.91
N GLY A 48 -1.60 -10.06 -21.70
CA GLY A 48 -1.38 -8.63 -21.50
C GLY A 48 -2.60 -7.77 -21.82
N ALA A 49 -3.81 -8.31 -21.70
CA ALA A 49 -5.05 -7.65 -22.07
C ALA A 49 -5.61 -6.77 -20.92
N GLU A 50 -4.78 -5.85 -20.44
CA GLU A 50 -5.07 -4.95 -19.32
C GLU A 50 -6.29 -4.05 -19.58
N ASP A 51 -6.39 -3.51 -20.80
CA ASP A 51 -7.48 -2.60 -21.19
C ASP A 51 -8.87 -3.27 -21.11
N ASP A 52 -8.95 -4.56 -21.44
CA ASP A 52 -10.20 -5.33 -21.38
C ASP A 52 -10.65 -5.55 -19.94
N ILE A 53 -9.70 -5.82 -19.04
CA ILE A 53 -9.96 -5.97 -17.60
C ILE A 53 -10.47 -4.65 -17.03
N ASN A 54 -9.75 -3.54 -17.26
CA ASN A 54 -10.13 -2.22 -16.74
C ASN A 54 -11.47 -1.75 -17.31
N THR A 55 -11.72 -1.97 -18.61
CA THR A 55 -13.01 -1.65 -19.23
C THR A 55 -14.18 -2.42 -18.60
N ALA A 56 -13.96 -3.68 -18.21
CA ALA A 56 -14.98 -4.49 -17.54
C ALA A 56 -15.26 -3.97 -16.13
N LEU A 57 -14.22 -3.67 -15.35
CA LEU A 57 -14.31 -3.09 -14.01
C LEU A 57 -15.06 -1.76 -14.03
N ASP A 58 -14.61 -0.78 -14.83
CA ASP A 58 -15.21 0.56 -14.88
C ASP A 58 -16.73 0.52 -15.14
N ARG A 59 -17.16 -0.35 -16.07
CA ARG A 59 -18.57 -0.50 -16.40
C ARG A 59 -19.37 -1.19 -15.30
N LEU A 60 -18.80 -2.18 -14.63
CA LEU A 60 -19.46 -2.83 -13.49
C LEU A 60 -19.56 -1.88 -12.30
N PHE A 61 -18.55 -1.05 -12.07
CA PHE A 61 -18.58 -0.05 -11.01
C PHE A 61 -19.80 0.87 -11.12
N GLU A 62 -20.12 1.31 -12.35
CA GLU A 62 -21.32 2.14 -12.60
C GLU A 62 -22.64 1.34 -12.60
N ALA A 63 -22.63 0.10 -13.08
CA ALA A 63 -23.87 -0.63 -13.39
C ALA A 63 -24.28 -1.68 -12.35
N ASN A 64 -23.32 -2.33 -11.70
CA ASN A 64 -23.53 -3.44 -10.76
C ASN A 64 -22.35 -3.55 -9.75
N PRO A 65 -22.34 -2.75 -8.67
CA PRO A 65 -21.23 -2.72 -7.71
C PRO A 65 -20.88 -4.07 -7.07
N PRO A 66 -21.84 -4.94 -6.66
CA PRO A 66 -21.50 -6.28 -6.19
C PRO A 66 -20.70 -7.11 -7.21
N ALA A 67 -21.08 -7.07 -8.49
CA ALA A 67 -20.34 -7.78 -9.54
C ALA A 67 -18.97 -7.14 -9.83
N HIS A 68 -18.84 -5.82 -9.66
CA HIS A 68 -17.54 -5.16 -9.72
C HIS A 68 -16.60 -5.74 -8.66
N ASP A 69 -17.07 -5.88 -7.42
CA ASP A 69 -16.26 -6.38 -6.32
C ASP A 69 -15.82 -7.83 -6.56
N GLU A 70 -16.73 -8.69 -7.05
CA GLU A 70 -16.39 -10.07 -7.45
C GLU A 70 -15.34 -10.12 -8.57
N LEU A 71 -15.42 -9.23 -9.58
CA LEU A 71 -14.42 -9.16 -10.64
C LEU A 71 -13.08 -8.64 -10.10
N ALA A 72 -13.09 -7.60 -9.28
CA ALA A 72 -11.89 -7.00 -8.69
C ALA A 72 -11.14 -8.02 -7.83
N ASP A 73 -11.85 -8.71 -6.93
CA ASP A 73 -11.27 -9.76 -6.08
C ASP A 73 -10.69 -10.90 -6.93
N MET A 74 -11.39 -11.33 -7.98
CA MET A 74 -10.88 -12.35 -8.88
C MET A 74 -9.60 -11.88 -9.60
N VAL A 75 -9.62 -10.69 -10.21
CA VAL A 75 -8.47 -10.16 -10.97
C VAL A 75 -7.25 -10.01 -10.08
N GLU A 76 -7.39 -9.42 -8.89
CA GLU A 76 -6.31 -9.33 -7.90
C GLU A 76 -5.77 -10.71 -7.54
N SER A 77 -6.66 -11.64 -7.17
CA SER A 77 -6.30 -13.02 -6.79
C SER A 77 -5.56 -13.75 -7.90
N ARG A 78 -6.02 -13.64 -9.15
CA ARG A 78 -5.37 -14.27 -10.31
C ARG A 78 -4.06 -13.57 -10.70
N ALA A 79 -3.91 -12.28 -10.44
CA ALA A 79 -2.66 -11.54 -10.67
C ALA A 79 -1.57 -11.89 -9.64
N GLU A 80 -1.93 -12.09 -8.37
CA GLU A 80 -0.97 -12.39 -7.31
C GLU A 80 -0.74 -13.89 -7.07
N THR A 81 -1.43 -14.78 -7.79
CA THR A 81 -1.26 -16.24 -7.67
C THR A 81 -0.89 -16.91 -8.99
N ASN A 82 -0.23 -18.07 -8.89
CA ASN A 82 0.07 -18.95 -10.03
C ASN A 82 0.08 -20.41 -9.58
N ARG A 83 0.04 -21.35 -10.53
CA ARG A 83 0.26 -22.77 -10.26
C ARG A 83 1.33 -23.34 -11.16
N PHE A 84 2.30 -24.03 -10.57
CA PHE A 84 3.39 -24.67 -11.29
C PHE A 84 3.48 -26.16 -10.99
N GLU A 85 3.93 -26.92 -11.98
CA GLU A 85 4.26 -28.34 -11.84
C GLU A 85 5.79 -28.48 -11.85
N ALA A 86 6.35 -29.06 -10.79
CA ALA A 86 7.79 -29.31 -10.70
C ALA A 86 8.04 -30.69 -10.10
N GLN A 87 8.84 -31.51 -10.80
CA GLN A 87 9.22 -32.86 -10.35
C GLN A 87 8.02 -33.77 -10.03
N GLY A 88 6.90 -33.61 -10.75
CA GLY A 88 5.67 -34.39 -10.53
C GLY A 88 4.83 -33.95 -9.33
N GLN A 89 5.14 -32.80 -8.73
CA GLN A 89 4.40 -32.17 -7.65
C GLN A 89 3.84 -30.83 -8.12
N SER A 90 2.57 -30.58 -7.79
CA SER A 90 1.90 -29.30 -8.01
C SER A 90 2.21 -28.34 -6.86
N TYR A 91 2.56 -27.10 -7.21
CA TYR A 91 2.86 -26.01 -6.29
C TYR A 91 1.89 -24.85 -6.53
N ASP A 92 1.33 -24.31 -5.45
CA ASP A 92 0.62 -23.04 -5.48
C ASP A 92 1.64 -21.91 -5.19
N ILE A 93 1.58 -20.86 -5.99
CA ILE A 93 2.45 -19.68 -5.91
C ILE A 93 1.63 -18.52 -5.38
N GLN A 94 2.18 -17.78 -4.42
CA GLN A 94 1.59 -16.55 -3.88
C GLN A 94 2.65 -15.44 -3.89
N LEU A 95 2.36 -14.34 -4.58
CA LEU A 95 3.10 -13.08 -4.45
C LEU A 95 2.74 -12.44 -3.10
N PHE A 96 3.74 -11.90 -2.42
CA PHE A 96 3.58 -11.23 -1.15
C PHE A 96 4.35 -9.91 -1.13
N ALA A 97 3.93 -9.03 -0.25
CA ALA A 97 4.71 -7.85 0.12
C ALA A 97 4.96 -7.84 1.64
N ALA A 98 6.14 -7.35 2.03
CA ALA A 98 6.56 -7.08 3.39
C ALA A 98 6.79 -5.57 3.54
N PRO A 99 5.75 -4.80 3.91
CA PRO A 99 5.83 -3.35 3.98
C PRO A 99 6.64 -2.87 5.19
N VAL A 100 7.30 -1.73 5.04
CA VAL A 100 8.02 -1.01 6.08
C VAL A 100 7.61 0.45 6.01
N LEU A 101 6.86 0.92 7.00
CA LEU A 101 6.56 2.34 7.14
C LEU A 101 7.85 3.06 7.50
N ALA A 102 8.13 4.20 6.87
CA ALA A 102 9.34 4.96 7.14
C ALA A 102 9.08 6.46 7.06
N TRP A 103 9.78 7.24 7.88
CA TRP A 103 9.84 8.68 7.72
C TRP A 103 11.26 9.19 7.90
N SER A 104 11.61 10.25 7.15
CA SER A 104 12.91 10.89 7.23
C SER A 104 12.82 12.36 6.84
N ARG A 105 13.76 13.16 7.32
CA ARG A 105 13.97 14.54 6.84
C ARG A 105 14.62 14.58 5.46
N PHE A 106 15.21 13.46 5.04
CA PHE A 106 15.83 13.28 3.74
C PHE A 106 14.99 12.31 2.90
N SER A 107 15.47 11.96 1.71
CA SER A 107 14.83 10.93 0.90
C SER A 107 14.88 9.57 1.60
N ILE A 108 13.72 8.92 1.71
CA ILE A 108 13.63 7.53 2.16
C ILE A 108 14.15 6.65 1.01
N PRO A 109 15.16 5.80 1.23
CA PRO A 109 15.84 5.11 0.14
C PRO A 109 14.95 4.03 -0.49
N ALA A 110 15.05 3.90 -1.82
CA ALA A 110 14.64 2.74 -2.59
C ALA A 110 15.89 2.24 -3.34
N SER A 111 16.25 0.97 -3.16
CA SER A 111 17.59 0.51 -3.51
C SER A 111 17.68 -0.99 -3.70
N THR A 112 18.65 -1.43 -4.51
CA THR A 112 19.03 -2.83 -4.60
C THR A 112 19.45 -3.38 -3.24
N LEU A 113 18.97 -4.58 -2.92
CA LEU A 113 19.28 -5.28 -1.68
C LEU A 113 20.65 -5.96 -1.79
N PRO A 114 21.58 -5.72 -0.84
CA PRO A 114 22.82 -6.48 -0.78
C PRO A 114 22.55 -7.98 -0.65
N LYS A 115 23.36 -8.82 -1.29
CA LYS A 115 23.18 -10.29 -1.28
C LYS A 115 23.09 -10.88 0.13
N SER A 116 23.87 -10.36 1.07
CA SER A 116 23.83 -10.77 2.48
C SER A 116 22.49 -10.45 3.14
N THR A 117 21.97 -9.25 2.89
CA THR A 117 20.67 -8.79 3.38
C THR A 117 19.54 -9.63 2.77
N LEU A 118 19.58 -9.87 1.46
CA LEU A 118 18.61 -10.69 0.75
C LEU A 118 18.54 -12.11 1.33
N GLN A 119 19.69 -12.75 1.54
CA GLN A 119 19.77 -14.08 2.13
C GLN A 119 19.24 -14.11 3.57
N ALA A 120 19.55 -13.08 4.37
CA ALA A 120 19.07 -13.00 5.74
C ALA A 120 17.54 -12.80 5.80
N LEU A 121 17.00 -11.89 4.97
CA LEU A 121 15.56 -11.67 4.86
C LEU A 121 14.83 -12.94 4.43
N HIS A 122 15.35 -13.67 3.43
CA HIS A 122 14.82 -14.98 3.04
C HIS A 122 14.72 -15.92 4.24
N VAL A 123 15.81 -16.09 5.01
CA VAL A 123 15.81 -16.97 6.19
C VAL A 123 14.76 -16.55 7.21
N GLN A 124 14.68 -15.26 7.55
CA GLN A 124 13.78 -14.79 8.60
C GLN A 124 12.30 -14.84 8.17
N LEU A 125 12.00 -14.52 6.91
CA LEU A 125 10.64 -14.64 6.37
C LEU A 125 10.19 -16.11 6.33
N GLY A 126 11.05 -17.01 5.85
CA GLY A 126 10.76 -18.45 5.83
C GLY A 126 10.60 -19.06 7.23
N ALA A 127 11.31 -18.55 8.23
CA ALA A 127 11.24 -19.07 9.60
C ALA A 127 10.03 -18.56 10.41
N HIS A 128 9.52 -17.36 10.09
CA HIS A 128 8.59 -16.66 10.99
C HIS A 128 7.26 -16.25 10.35
N VAL A 129 7.20 -16.16 9.02
CA VAL A 129 6.02 -15.62 8.31
C VAL A 129 5.33 -16.69 7.48
N PHE A 130 6.09 -17.54 6.79
CA PHE A 130 5.54 -18.53 5.86
C PHE A 130 5.40 -19.92 6.48
N GLY A 131 4.56 -20.75 5.84
CA GLY A 131 4.40 -22.15 6.24
C GLY A 131 5.68 -22.96 6.07
N GLY A 132 5.85 -24.03 6.86
CA GLY A 132 7.10 -24.78 6.95
C GLY A 132 7.57 -25.45 5.65
N GLU A 133 6.69 -25.61 4.67
CA GLU A 133 7.00 -26.15 3.34
C GLU A 133 7.17 -25.08 2.25
N ALA A 134 7.06 -23.80 2.61
CA ALA A 134 7.19 -22.69 1.67
C ALA A 134 8.64 -22.53 1.19
N ARG A 135 8.80 -22.46 -0.14
CA ARG A 135 10.03 -22.00 -0.78
C ARG A 135 9.88 -20.52 -1.08
N VAL A 136 10.83 -19.71 -0.61
CA VAL A 136 10.74 -18.25 -0.72
C VAL A 136 11.71 -17.74 -1.78
N ALA A 137 11.23 -16.88 -2.67
CA ALA A 137 12.06 -16.01 -3.49
C ALA A 137 11.73 -14.54 -3.19
N LEU A 138 12.76 -13.70 -3.31
CA LEU A 138 12.67 -12.26 -3.12
C LEU A 138 13.12 -11.58 -4.40
N ALA A 139 12.51 -10.44 -4.70
CA ALA A 139 13.10 -9.45 -5.57
C ALA A 139 14.28 -8.80 -4.84
N ASP A 140 15.42 -8.62 -5.51
CA ASP A 140 16.62 -8.02 -4.91
C ASP A 140 16.55 -6.48 -4.83
N PHE A 141 15.38 -5.94 -4.56
CA PHE A 141 15.13 -4.50 -4.53
C PHE A 141 14.14 -4.11 -3.42
N LEU A 142 14.39 -2.95 -2.80
CA LEU A 142 13.50 -2.29 -1.84
C LEU A 142 12.70 -1.23 -2.58
N PHE A 143 11.42 -1.50 -2.83
CA PHE A 143 10.56 -0.68 -3.68
C PHE A 143 9.94 0.49 -2.90
N SER A 144 9.79 1.66 -3.55
CA SER A 144 8.77 2.64 -3.17
C SER A 144 7.41 2.29 -3.81
N PRO A 145 6.30 2.95 -3.42
CA PRO A 145 5.01 2.73 -4.06
C PRO A 145 5.05 3.02 -5.58
N ASP A 146 5.76 4.08 -6.00
CA ASP A 146 5.90 4.49 -7.41
C ASP A 146 6.54 3.43 -8.33
N GLN A 147 7.24 2.46 -7.72
CA GLN A 147 8.07 1.44 -8.36
C GLN A 147 7.46 0.03 -8.29
N LEU A 148 6.33 -0.13 -7.61
CA LEU A 148 5.55 -1.36 -7.64
C LEU A 148 4.92 -1.59 -9.04
N PRO A 149 4.58 -2.85 -9.39
CA PRO A 149 3.77 -3.14 -10.58
C PRO A 149 2.54 -2.23 -10.68
N ARG A 150 2.33 -1.64 -11.86
CA ARG A 150 1.28 -0.62 -12.09
C ARG A 150 -0.02 -1.19 -12.66
N SER A 151 0.01 -2.45 -13.08
CA SER A 151 -1.08 -3.12 -13.77
C SER A 151 -1.27 -4.54 -13.24
N PHE A 152 -2.43 -5.14 -13.46
CA PHE A 152 -2.68 -6.53 -13.09
C PHE A 152 -1.80 -7.47 -13.90
N CYS A 153 -1.57 -7.17 -15.19
CA CYS A 153 -0.67 -7.93 -16.05
C CYS A 153 0.79 -7.88 -15.57
N ASP A 154 1.28 -6.71 -15.13
CA ASP A 154 2.64 -6.59 -14.57
C ASP A 154 2.78 -7.36 -13.26
N THR A 155 1.75 -7.29 -12.41
CA THR A 155 1.68 -8.04 -11.15
C THR A 155 1.73 -9.55 -11.42
N TRP A 156 0.93 -10.03 -12.37
CA TRP A 156 0.94 -11.42 -12.82
C TRP A 156 2.31 -11.87 -13.35
N GLN A 157 2.95 -11.04 -14.16
CA GLN A 157 4.27 -11.34 -14.71
C GLN A 157 5.34 -11.40 -13.59
N LEU A 158 5.28 -10.50 -12.62
CA LEU A 158 6.17 -10.52 -11.45
C LEU A 158 5.94 -11.77 -10.59
N THR A 159 4.67 -12.13 -10.31
CA THR A 159 4.28 -13.36 -9.61
C THR A 159 4.88 -14.58 -10.28
N LYS A 160 4.77 -14.68 -11.60
CA LYS A 160 5.30 -15.79 -12.39
C LYS A 160 6.82 -15.90 -12.26
N LEU A 161 7.55 -14.80 -12.48
CA LEU A 161 9.01 -14.77 -12.42
C LEU A 161 9.55 -15.11 -11.02
N LEU A 162 8.94 -14.57 -9.98
CA LEU A 162 9.32 -14.88 -8.59
C LEU A 162 8.95 -16.31 -8.21
N GLY A 163 7.83 -16.84 -8.67
CA GLY A 163 7.45 -18.24 -8.45
C GLY A 163 8.45 -19.21 -9.10
N GLU A 164 8.90 -18.93 -10.32
CA GLU A 164 9.93 -19.72 -11.01
C GLU A 164 11.26 -19.65 -10.23
N ALA A 165 11.62 -18.47 -9.72
CA ALA A 165 12.81 -18.29 -8.88
C ALA A 165 12.71 -19.07 -7.55
N ALA A 166 11.54 -19.07 -6.90
CA ALA A 166 11.29 -19.80 -5.65
C ALA A 166 11.47 -21.31 -5.84
N LEU A 167 10.93 -21.87 -6.93
CA LEU A 167 11.11 -23.28 -7.25
C LEU A 167 12.56 -23.64 -7.61
N ALA A 168 13.30 -22.70 -8.20
CA ALA A 168 14.72 -22.86 -8.53
C ALA A 168 15.66 -22.62 -7.33
N GLY A 169 15.15 -22.21 -6.16
CA GLY A 169 15.96 -21.84 -5.00
C GLY A 169 16.82 -20.60 -5.25
N LYS A 170 16.32 -19.64 -6.02
CA LYS A 170 17.00 -18.41 -6.42
C LYS A 170 16.17 -17.18 -6.03
N HIS A 171 16.80 -16.01 -6.15
CA HIS A 171 16.15 -14.72 -6.05
C HIS A 171 16.07 -14.05 -7.42
N LEU A 172 15.12 -13.13 -7.59
CA LEU A 172 14.92 -12.41 -8.84
C LEU A 172 15.75 -11.12 -8.81
N GLY A 173 16.58 -10.94 -9.84
CA GLY A 173 17.24 -9.66 -10.09
C GLY A 173 16.27 -8.69 -10.74
N ILE A 174 16.09 -7.51 -10.15
CA ILE A 174 15.24 -6.45 -10.68
C ILE A 174 16.05 -5.55 -11.60
N ASP A 175 15.55 -5.35 -12.82
CA ASP A 175 16.07 -4.33 -13.72
C ASP A 175 15.59 -2.96 -13.24
N ILE A 176 16.53 -2.16 -12.75
CA ILE A 176 16.27 -0.81 -12.25
C ILE A 176 16.31 0.25 -13.37
N SER A 177 16.66 -0.15 -14.60
CA SER A 177 16.73 0.78 -15.72
C SER A 177 15.32 1.26 -16.08
N GLY A 178 15.11 2.57 -16.06
CA GLY A 178 13.81 3.16 -16.33
C GLY A 178 12.80 3.08 -15.19
N MET A 179 13.21 2.68 -13.98
CA MET A 179 12.36 2.82 -12.79
C MET A 179 11.98 4.29 -12.55
N ALA A 180 10.75 4.50 -12.10
CA ALA A 180 10.28 5.81 -11.73
C ALA A 180 11.11 6.40 -10.58
N GLU A 181 11.31 7.72 -10.63
CA GLU A 181 11.86 8.44 -9.50
C GLU A 181 10.90 8.39 -8.33
N THR A 182 11.44 8.19 -7.13
CA THR A 182 10.65 8.16 -5.91
C THR A 182 10.28 9.58 -5.50
N ASN A 183 9.00 9.82 -5.28
CA ASN A 183 8.55 11.09 -4.75
C ASN A 183 9.13 11.32 -3.34
N ARG A 184 9.42 12.59 -3.03
CA ARG A 184 10.01 12.98 -1.72
C ARG A 184 8.90 13.29 -0.73
N PHE A 185 8.42 12.27 -0.05
CA PHE A 185 7.51 12.43 1.08
C PHE A 185 8.26 12.39 2.42
N LEU A 186 7.73 13.12 3.40
CA LEU A 186 8.23 13.05 4.78
C LEU A 186 8.10 11.62 5.33
N SER A 187 6.93 11.02 5.10
CA SER A 187 6.54 9.68 5.52
C SER A 187 6.04 8.90 4.31
N ASP A 188 6.54 7.69 4.12
CA ASP A 188 6.23 6.83 2.97
C ASP A 188 6.41 5.35 3.35
N VAL A 189 6.04 4.44 2.45
CA VAL A 189 6.18 2.99 2.64
C VAL A 189 7.30 2.45 1.76
N ARG A 190 8.08 1.50 2.26
CA ARG A 190 8.99 0.68 1.46
C ARG A 190 8.53 -0.76 1.45
N TYR A 191 8.65 -1.42 0.30
CA TYR A 191 8.19 -2.78 0.11
C TYR A 191 9.34 -3.71 -0.22
N ILE A 192 9.47 -4.78 0.57
CA ILE A 192 10.19 -5.99 0.13
C ILE A 192 9.14 -6.87 -0.54
N VAL A 193 9.35 -7.23 -1.81
CA VAL A 193 8.42 -8.04 -2.59
C VAL A 193 9.04 -9.40 -2.88
N GLY A 194 8.23 -10.45 -2.83
CA GLY A 194 8.66 -11.81 -3.08
C GLY A 194 7.51 -12.73 -3.46
N ALA A 195 7.81 -13.98 -3.74
CA ALA A 195 6.79 -15.03 -3.86
C ALA A 195 7.18 -16.24 -3.03
N ILE A 196 6.15 -16.94 -2.56
CA ILE A 196 6.29 -18.29 -2.01
C ILE A 196 5.79 -19.33 -3.00
N ALA A 197 6.42 -20.49 -3.00
CA ALA A 197 5.93 -21.70 -3.64
C ALA A 197 5.71 -22.77 -2.58
N VAL A 198 4.47 -23.23 -2.43
CA VAL A 198 4.08 -24.25 -1.44
C VAL A 198 3.51 -25.48 -2.14
N PRO A 199 3.78 -26.72 -1.67
CA PRO A 199 3.08 -27.88 -2.19
C PRO A 199 1.57 -27.67 -2.10
N ARG A 200 0.84 -28.00 -3.17
CA ARG A 200 -0.60 -27.70 -3.25
C ARG A 200 -1.37 -28.24 -2.05
N GLY A 201 -2.18 -27.38 -1.44
CA GLY A 201 -3.01 -27.71 -0.28
C GLY A 201 -2.28 -27.67 1.07
N THR A 202 -1.03 -27.18 1.11
CA THR A 202 -0.30 -26.95 2.37
C THR A 202 -0.44 -25.49 2.84
N PRO A 203 -0.22 -25.20 4.14
CA PRO A 203 -0.25 -23.85 4.69
C PRO A 203 0.66 -22.85 3.94
N LEU A 204 0.12 -21.70 3.54
CA LEU A 204 0.88 -20.62 2.90
C LEU A 204 1.68 -19.83 3.95
N PHE A 205 1.01 -19.49 5.04
CA PHE A 205 1.54 -18.67 6.10
C PHE A 205 1.69 -19.44 7.41
N ARG A 206 2.57 -18.97 8.29
CA ARG A 206 2.82 -19.57 9.61
C ARG A 206 1.54 -19.65 10.44
N TRP A 207 0.66 -18.66 10.35
CA TRP A 207 -0.63 -18.64 11.06
C TRP A 207 -1.73 -19.49 10.42
N ASN A 208 -1.48 -20.15 9.28
CA ASN A 208 -2.38 -21.17 8.75
C ASN A 208 -2.09 -22.56 9.37
N GLU A 209 -0.95 -22.71 10.04
CA GLU A 209 -0.61 -23.92 10.81
C GLU A 209 -1.32 -23.92 12.17
N LYS A 210 -1.59 -25.11 12.72
CA LYS A 210 -2.43 -25.28 13.92
C LYS A 210 -1.91 -24.55 15.17
N ASP A 211 -0.61 -24.32 15.24
CA ASP A 211 0.09 -23.69 16.38
C ASP A 211 0.61 -22.28 16.07
N GLY A 212 0.29 -21.71 14.89
CA GLY A 212 0.70 -20.37 14.50
C GLY A 212 -0.35 -19.30 14.79
N SER A 213 0.09 -18.04 14.89
CA SER A 213 -0.79 -16.86 14.98
C SER A 213 -0.15 -15.65 14.29
N LYS A 214 -0.96 -14.71 13.81
CA LYS A 214 -0.45 -13.48 13.17
C LYS A 214 0.37 -12.63 14.16
N GLU A 215 -0.03 -12.58 15.43
CA GLU A 215 0.65 -11.82 16.47
C GLU A 215 2.03 -12.39 16.78
N ALA A 216 2.15 -13.72 16.89
CA ALA A 216 3.42 -14.39 17.11
C ALA A 216 4.36 -14.23 15.91
N ALA A 217 3.82 -14.38 14.69
CA ALA A 217 4.57 -14.18 13.44
C ALA A 217 5.10 -12.75 13.34
N LEU A 218 4.25 -11.73 13.58
CA LEU A 218 4.65 -10.32 13.57
C LEU A 218 5.73 -10.04 14.62
N LYS A 219 5.56 -10.56 15.84
CA LYS A 219 6.53 -10.36 16.92
C LYS A 219 7.91 -10.92 16.56
N GLU A 220 7.99 -12.15 16.06
CA GLU A 220 9.27 -12.73 15.68
C GLU A 220 9.83 -12.12 14.39
N TRP A 221 8.98 -11.73 13.44
CA TRP A 221 9.39 -10.96 12.26
C TRP A 221 10.02 -9.62 12.64
N ILE A 222 9.39 -8.84 13.53
CA ILE A 222 9.98 -7.61 14.05
C ILE A 222 11.29 -7.91 14.77
N LYS A 223 11.33 -8.94 15.62
CA LYS A 223 12.53 -9.23 16.42
C LYS A 223 13.73 -9.67 15.57
N GLN A 224 13.50 -10.54 14.59
CA GLN A 224 14.57 -11.22 13.84
C GLN A 224 14.79 -10.64 12.44
N GLY A 225 13.74 -10.10 11.82
CA GLY A 225 13.78 -9.45 10.51
C GLY A 225 14.35 -8.03 10.58
N SER A 226 13.93 -7.22 11.55
CA SER A 226 14.32 -5.80 11.69
C SER A 226 15.83 -5.53 11.61
N PRO A 227 16.72 -6.31 12.26
CA PRO A 227 18.17 -6.09 12.16
C PRO A 227 18.73 -6.16 10.72
N ASN A 228 18.02 -6.82 9.80
CA ASN A 228 18.42 -6.94 8.39
C ASN A 228 17.87 -5.79 7.53
N ILE A 229 16.84 -5.09 8.02
CA ILE A 229 16.22 -3.92 7.36
C ILE A 229 16.94 -2.64 7.80
N GLU A 230 17.35 -2.56 9.07
CA GLU A 230 17.96 -1.37 9.67
C GLU A 230 19.06 -0.72 8.83
N PRO A 231 20.04 -1.46 8.25
CA PRO A 231 21.09 -0.84 7.44
C PRO A 231 20.57 -0.17 6.16
N LEU A 232 19.45 -0.64 5.62
CA LEU A 232 18.83 -0.11 4.40
C LEU A 232 18.15 1.24 4.64
N LEU A 233 17.72 1.52 5.86
CA LEU A 233 16.93 2.69 6.25
C LEU A 233 17.70 3.61 7.21
N THR A 234 19.02 3.65 7.07
CA THR A 234 19.89 4.52 7.88
C THR A 234 19.42 5.97 7.79
N GLY A 235 19.20 6.62 8.94
CA GLY A 235 18.70 8.00 9.00
C GLY A 235 17.18 8.14 8.80
N CYS A 236 16.45 7.03 8.73
CA CYS A 236 14.99 7.01 8.81
C CYS A 236 14.55 6.50 10.19
N ALA A 237 13.41 6.97 10.66
CA ALA A 237 12.61 6.19 11.59
C ALA A 237 11.73 5.24 10.76
N TRP A 238 11.49 4.02 11.25
CA TRP A 238 10.78 3.01 10.46
C TRP A 238 10.11 1.96 11.35
N GLN A 239 9.12 1.27 10.77
CA GLN A 239 8.34 0.22 11.40
C GLN A 239 7.95 -0.86 10.38
N PRO A 240 8.48 -2.08 10.47
CA PRO A 240 8.04 -3.18 9.63
C PRO A 240 6.62 -3.60 9.97
N LEU A 241 5.85 -3.95 8.95
CA LEU A 241 4.52 -4.54 9.08
C LEU A 241 4.61 -6.06 8.89
N LEU A 242 3.54 -6.77 9.25
CA LEU A 242 3.42 -8.20 8.96
C LEU A 242 3.34 -8.37 7.44
N PRO A 243 4.19 -9.20 6.82
CA PRO A 243 4.02 -9.52 5.41
C PRO A 243 2.73 -10.31 5.19
N ASP A 244 2.06 -10.05 4.09
CA ASP A 244 0.79 -10.72 3.71
C ASP A 244 0.75 -10.88 2.18
N SER A 245 -0.35 -11.42 1.64
CA SER A 245 -0.57 -11.45 0.18
C SER A 245 -0.44 -10.04 -0.41
N TYR A 246 0.05 -9.93 -1.64
CA TYR A 246 0.54 -8.66 -2.20
C TYR A 246 -0.48 -7.51 -2.11
N HIS A 247 -1.69 -7.71 -2.62
CA HIS A 247 -2.74 -6.69 -2.60
C HIS A 247 -3.24 -6.40 -1.17
N ALA A 248 -3.39 -7.43 -0.33
CA ALA A 248 -3.78 -7.27 1.06
C ALA A 248 -2.74 -6.51 1.89
N ALA A 249 -1.45 -6.79 1.67
CA ALA A 249 -0.34 -6.13 2.32
C ALA A 249 -0.24 -4.66 1.92
N CYS A 250 -0.46 -4.32 0.64
CA CYS A 250 -0.52 -2.94 0.16
C CYS A 250 -1.69 -2.18 0.81
N ARG A 251 -2.93 -2.71 0.75
CA ARG A 251 -4.10 -2.11 1.41
C ARG A 251 -3.88 -1.87 2.90
N ASN A 252 -3.30 -2.84 3.60
CA ASN A 252 -3.03 -2.72 5.02
C ASN A 252 -1.91 -1.71 5.31
N ALA A 253 -0.90 -1.60 4.43
CA ALA A 253 0.14 -0.57 4.53
C ALA A 253 -0.44 0.83 4.34
N ASP A 254 -1.33 1.04 3.36
CA ASP A 254 -2.02 2.32 3.16
C ASP A 254 -2.85 2.71 4.39
N ARG A 255 -3.61 1.76 4.94
CA ARG A 255 -4.38 1.99 6.17
C ARG A 255 -3.49 2.41 7.35
N LEU A 256 -2.35 1.73 7.52
CA LEU A 256 -1.42 1.97 8.64
C LEU A 256 -0.48 3.15 8.40
N SER A 257 -0.31 3.61 7.16
CA SER A 257 0.50 4.78 6.82
C SER A 257 -0.16 6.08 7.30
N ARG A 258 -1.51 6.16 7.32
CA ARG A 258 -2.26 7.32 7.80
C ARG A 258 -1.90 7.72 9.25
N PRO A 259 -2.05 6.85 10.26
CA PRO A 259 -1.64 7.20 11.63
C PRO A 259 -0.12 7.37 11.77
N TYR A 260 0.67 6.66 10.97
CA TYR A 260 2.13 6.79 10.98
C TYR A 260 2.57 8.17 10.46
N SER A 261 1.92 8.70 9.43
CA SER A 261 2.17 10.03 8.85
C SER A 261 1.90 11.15 9.85
N VAL A 262 0.82 11.04 10.64
CA VAL A 262 0.54 11.98 11.74
C VAL A 262 1.67 11.97 12.77
N LYS A 263 2.08 10.77 13.23
CA LYS A 263 3.18 10.61 14.21
C LYS A 263 4.50 11.15 13.66
N ALA A 264 4.79 10.86 12.39
CA ALA A 264 5.97 11.36 11.69
C ALA A 264 5.99 12.89 11.60
N SER A 265 4.85 13.50 11.26
CA SER A 265 4.69 14.96 11.13
C SER A 265 4.89 15.70 12.45
N VAL A 266 4.34 15.17 13.55
CA VAL A 266 4.56 15.72 14.89
C VAL A 266 6.03 15.61 15.29
N ALA A 267 6.65 14.45 15.08
CA ALA A 267 8.07 14.25 15.36
C ALA A 267 8.98 15.13 14.49
N PHE A 268 8.60 15.35 13.23
CA PHE A 268 9.27 16.26 12.31
C PHE A 268 9.27 17.69 12.84
N LEU A 269 8.10 18.25 13.15
CA LEU A 269 7.98 19.61 13.69
C LEU A 269 8.72 19.78 15.02
N GLN A 270 8.63 18.79 15.90
CA GLN A 270 9.39 18.79 17.15
C GLN A 270 10.90 18.83 16.88
N SER A 271 11.37 18.06 15.91
CA SER A 271 12.80 17.95 15.62
C SER A 271 13.37 19.13 14.81
N MET A 272 12.56 19.76 13.96
CA MET A 272 12.98 20.86 13.10
C MET A 272 12.79 22.23 13.74
N LEU A 273 11.70 22.44 14.49
CA LEU A 273 11.33 23.74 15.05
C LEU A 273 11.43 23.79 16.58
N ALA A 274 11.83 22.69 17.23
CA ALA A 274 11.75 22.54 18.69
C ALA A 274 10.32 22.77 19.23
N LEU A 275 9.31 22.58 18.38
CA LEU A 275 7.90 22.76 18.73
C LEU A 275 7.41 21.51 19.47
N MET A 276 7.23 21.61 20.78
CA MET A 276 6.78 20.45 21.57
C MET A 276 5.37 20.04 21.16
N PRO A 277 5.00 18.75 21.22
CA PRO A 277 3.67 18.31 20.79
C PRO A 277 2.51 19.04 21.46
N ALA A 278 2.65 19.42 22.74
CA ALA A 278 1.64 20.18 23.47
C ALA A 278 1.45 21.64 22.97
N ASP A 279 2.42 22.17 22.23
CA ASP A 279 2.44 23.50 21.64
C ASP A 279 2.07 23.46 20.14
N ILE A 280 1.75 22.28 19.61
CA ILE A 280 1.20 22.08 18.27
C ILE A 280 -0.33 22.18 18.33
N ARG A 281 -0.91 22.95 17.42
CA ARG A 281 -2.32 22.88 17.04
C ARG A 281 -2.47 22.01 15.81
N ALA A 282 -3.47 21.14 15.82
CA ALA A 282 -3.99 20.47 14.64
C ALA A 282 -5.36 21.03 14.27
N VAL A 283 -5.55 21.40 13.01
CA VAL A 283 -6.85 21.75 12.44
C VAL A 283 -7.22 20.69 11.42
N VAL A 284 -8.38 20.07 11.57
CA VAL A 284 -8.85 18.95 10.76
C VAL A 284 -10.09 19.38 9.99
N GLY A 285 -10.08 19.25 8.67
CA GLY A 285 -11.21 19.62 7.80
C GLY A 285 -11.50 18.53 6.76
N PRO A 286 -12.78 18.17 6.54
CA PRO A 286 -13.18 17.23 5.50
C PRO A 286 -13.15 17.92 4.12
N CYS A 287 -12.55 17.25 3.13
CA CYS A 287 -12.40 17.73 1.76
C CYS A 287 -13.20 16.89 0.78
N TYR A 288 -13.88 17.58 -0.15
CA TYR A 288 -14.86 17.00 -1.07
C TYR A 288 -14.48 17.30 -2.52
N ASP A 289 -14.61 16.30 -3.39
CA ASP A 289 -14.80 16.50 -4.83
C ASP A 289 -16.28 16.24 -5.17
N ARG A 290 -16.64 15.05 -5.64
CA ARG A 290 -18.04 14.64 -5.83
C ARG A 290 -18.68 14.10 -4.54
N ARG A 291 -17.86 13.56 -3.65
CA ARG A 291 -18.17 13.05 -2.32
C ARG A 291 -17.00 13.41 -1.39
N MET A 292 -17.11 13.09 -0.11
CA MET A 292 -15.98 13.22 0.81
C MET A 292 -14.90 12.23 0.39
N GLU A 293 -13.69 12.71 0.09
CA GLU A 293 -12.57 11.87 -0.38
C GLU A 293 -11.47 11.78 0.68
N GLU A 294 -11.25 12.83 1.47
CA GLU A 294 -10.16 12.88 2.44
C GLU A 294 -10.43 13.88 3.57
N TYR A 295 -9.73 13.70 4.70
CA TYR A 295 -9.52 14.76 5.68
C TYR A 295 -8.15 15.39 5.46
N ARG A 296 -8.05 16.70 5.66
CA ARG A 296 -6.78 17.42 5.70
C ARG A 296 -6.51 17.93 7.09
N VAL A 297 -5.29 17.70 7.56
CA VAL A 297 -4.82 18.13 8.88
C VAL A 297 -3.73 19.18 8.71
N GLY A 298 -4.02 20.43 9.04
CA GLY A 298 -3.04 21.49 9.16
C GLY A 298 -2.39 21.49 10.55
N LEU A 299 -1.06 21.42 10.62
CA LEU A 299 -0.28 21.49 11.85
C LEU A 299 0.46 22.81 11.94
N GLY A 300 0.32 23.50 13.07
CA GLY A 300 0.93 24.81 13.33
C GLY A 300 1.15 25.08 14.83
N PRO A 301 1.68 26.24 15.21
CA PRO A 301 1.82 26.60 16.62
C PRO A 301 0.45 26.92 17.24
N THR A 302 0.28 26.73 18.55
CA THR A 302 -0.95 27.11 19.25
C THR A 302 -1.20 28.63 19.30
N THR A 303 -0.15 29.43 19.10
CA THR A 303 -0.13 30.89 19.30
C THR A 303 -0.43 31.74 18.07
N GLY A 304 -0.54 31.14 16.88
CA GLY A 304 -0.75 31.86 15.62
C GLY A 304 -1.39 30.98 14.57
N ASP A 305 -1.76 31.52 13.42
CA ASP A 305 -2.64 30.87 12.46
C ASP A 305 -1.90 30.11 11.35
N GLU A 306 -0.57 30.11 11.42
CA GLU A 306 0.30 29.50 10.44
C GLU A 306 0.12 27.97 10.38
N VAL A 307 0.26 27.41 9.17
CA VAL A 307 0.33 25.96 8.94
C VAL A 307 1.75 25.62 8.49
N TYR A 308 2.50 24.93 9.33
CA TYR A 308 3.89 24.55 9.06
C TYR A 308 4.01 23.21 8.36
N HIS A 309 3.06 22.32 8.57
CA HIS A 309 3.02 21.03 7.89
C HIS A 309 1.57 20.57 7.71
N GLY A 310 1.32 19.85 6.62
CA GLY A 310 0.00 19.35 6.29
C GLY A 310 0.01 17.84 6.08
N ILE A 311 -1.05 17.17 6.53
CA ILE A 311 -1.25 15.74 6.35
C ILE A 311 -2.55 15.53 5.59
N VAL A 312 -2.49 14.72 4.54
CA VAL A 312 -3.67 14.20 3.86
C VAL A 312 -4.01 12.84 4.47
N TRP A 313 -5.24 12.70 4.95
CA TRP A 313 -5.80 11.45 5.45
C TRP A 313 -6.89 10.99 4.48
N PRO A 314 -6.55 10.17 3.47
CA PRO A 314 -7.52 9.68 2.50
C PRO A 314 -8.49 8.70 3.14
N LEU A 315 -9.74 8.71 2.66
CA LEU A 315 -10.68 7.61 2.87
C LEU A 315 -10.31 6.47 1.92
N LEU A 316 -10.23 5.26 2.45
CA LEU A 316 -9.73 4.09 1.74
C LEU A 316 -10.85 3.08 1.48
N GLY A 317 -10.92 2.57 0.25
CA GLY A 317 -11.86 1.51 -0.12
C GLY A 317 -13.32 1.92 0.06
N ALA A 318 -14.02 1.23 0.96
CA ALA A 318 -15.43 1.47 1.26
C ALA A 318 -15.66 2.54 2.35
N GLU A 319 -14.60 3.16 2.87
CA GLU A 319 -14.73 4.26 3.81
C GLU A 319 -15.42 5.47 3.14
N ASP A 320 -16.27 6.13 3.91
CA ASP A 320 -17.09 7.26 3.49
C ASP A 320 -17.29 8.26 4.65
N GLU A 321 -18.17 9.23 4.45
CA GLU A 321 -18.51 10.25 5.47
C GLU A 321 -19.09 9.67 6.77
N ALA A 322 -19.68 8.48 6.74
CA ALA A 322 -20.20 7.82 7.93
C ALA A 322 -19.11 7.06 8.71
N THR A 323 -17.91 6.91 8.14
CA THR A 323 -16.77 6.28 8.81
C THR A 323 -16.17 7.23 9.86
N ASP A 324 -15.86 6.72 11.05
CA ASP A 324 -15.26 7.50 12.15
C ASP A 324 -13.75 7.78 11.95
N ALA A 325 -13.39 8.27 10.76
CA ALA A 325 -12.01 8.67 10.46
C ALA A 325 -11.58 9.88 11.30
N ALA A 326 -12.51 10.79 11.62
CA ALA A 326 -12.24 11.92 12.50
C ALA A 326 -11.82 11.47 13.91
N GLY A 327 -12.50 10.47 14.48
CA GLY A 327 -12.14 9.87 15.76
C GLY A 327 -10.77 9.19 15.73
N GLU A 328 -10.43 8.48 14.64
CA GLU A 328 -9.09 7.91 14.45
C GLU A 328 -8.00 8.98 14.38
N ILE A 329 -8.22 10.06 13.62
CA ILE A 329 -7.30 11.20 13.54
C ILE A 329 -7.11 11.83 14.92
N GLU A 330 -8.19 12.09 15.66
CA GLU A 330 -8.09 12.63 17.02
C GLU A 330 -7.25 11.72 17.91
N ALA A 331 -7.59 10.43 17.96
CA ALA A 331 -6.88 9.47 18.82
C ALA A 331 -5.38 9.49 18.56
N VAL A 332 -4.95 9.50 17.30
CA VAL A 332 -3.54 9.49 16.92
C VAL A 332 -2.85 10.82 17.25
N LEU A 333 -3.51 11.96 17.05
CA LEU A 333 -2.98 13.27 17.44
C LEU A 333 -2.78 13.34 18.97
N ARG A 334 -3.76 12.88 19.74
CA ARG A 334 -3.71 12.82 21.21
C ARG A 334 -2.60 11.89 21.71
N GLU A 335 -2.47 10.69 21.12
CA GLU A 335 -1.37 9.75 21.38
C GLU A 335 0.00 10.38 21.10
N SER A 336 0.08 11.23 20.08
CA SER A 336 1.30 11.96 19.71
C SER A 336 1.59 13.15 20.63
N GLY A 337 0.70 13.46 21.58
CA GLY A 337 0.85 14.55 22.55
C GLY A 337 0.25 15.88 22.12
N VAL A 338 -0.43 15.95 20.98
CA VAL A 338 -1.13 17.14 20.49
C VAL A 338 -2.40 17.38 21.31
N LYS A 339 -2.51 18.57 21.90
CA LYS A 339 -3.60 18.92 22.83
C LYS A 339 -4.61 19.91 22.25
N ASP A 340 -4.20 20.74 21.31
CA ASP A 340 -5.11 21.65 20.63
C ASP A 340 -5.51 21.01 19.30
N VAL A 341 -6.72 20.44 19.23
CA VAL A 341 -7.27 19.78 18.04
C VAL A 341 -8.61 20.44 17.74
N LEU A 342 -8.70 21.09 16.58
CA LEU A 342 -9.88 21.76 16.08
C LEU A 342 -10.45 20.98 14.90
N PHE A 343 -11.68 20.49 15.03
CA PHE A 343 -12.42 19.89 13.93
C PHE A 343 -13.32 20.94 13.29
N LEU A 344 -13.21 21.09 11.98
CA LEU A 344 -14.07 21.91 11.15
C LEU A 344 -15.07 21.01 10.45
N ASP A 345 -16.32 21.46 10.36
CA ASP A 345 -17.44 20.76 9.70
C ASP A 345 -17.79 21.36 8.32
N HIS A 346 -17.05 22.41 7.91
CA HIS A 346 -17.20 23.00 6.60
C HIS A 346 -16.73 22.06 5.50
N HIS A 347 -17.46 22.05 4.38
CA HIS A 347 -17.09 21.27 3.20
C HIS A 347 -15.99 21.99 2.44
N PHE A 348 -14.75 21.56 2.65
CA PHE A 348 -13.61 22.13 1.93
C PHE A 348 -13.50 21.56 0.52
N PRO A 349 -13.16 22.38 -0.48
CA PRO A 349 -12.82 21.89 -1.81
C PRO A 349 -11.44 21.22 -1.82
N MET A 350 -11.22 20.32 -2.80
CA MET A 350 -9.91 19.73 -3.08
C MET A 350 -8.96 20.73 -3.78
N GLU A 351 -8.48 21.73 -3.04
CA GLU A 351 -7.60 22.77 -3.58
C GLU A 351 -6.11 22.42 -3.48
N PHE A 352 -5.34 22.85 -4.47
CA PHE A 352 -3.90 22.64 -4.55
C PHE A 352 -3.22 23.97 -4.86
N CYS A 353 -1.98 24.14 -4.41
CA CYS A 353 -1.19 25.30 -4.71
C CYS A 353 -0.84 25.34 -6.21
N ASP A 354 -1.13 26.46 -6.88
CA ASP A 354 -0.87 26.65 -8.31
C ASP A 354 0.63 26.60 -8.67
N ASP A 355 1.52 26.91 -7.73
CA ASP A 355 2.97 26.99 -7.98
C ASP A 355 3.68 25.63 -7.84
N CYS A 356 3.34 24.85 -6.82
CA CYS A 356 4.05 23.60 -6.50
C CYS A 356 3.18 22.33 -6.61
N GLY A 357 1.86 22.48 -6.78
CA GLY A 357 0.91 21.37 -6.85
C GLY A 357 0.63 20.67 -5.52
N ALA A 358 1.15 21.16 -4.39
CA ALA A 358 0.89 20.58 -3.07
C ALA A 358 -0.55 20.87 -2.61
N PRO A 359 -1.19 19.96 -1.85
CA PRO A 359 -2.49 20.22 -1.25
C PRO A 359 -2.46 21.47 -0.34
N LEU A 360 -3.57 22.21 -0.29
CA LEU A 360 -3.78 23.26 0.72
C LEU A 360 -4.43 22.68 1.98
N PHE A 361 -4.14 23.25 3.15
CA PHE A 361 -4.54 22.70 4.45
C PHE A 361 -5.33 23.73 5.28
N PRO A 362 -6.30 23.28 6.08
CA PRO A 362 -7.12 24.19 6.87
C PRO A 362 -6.29 24.85 8.00
N ASN A 363 -6.48 26.16 8.17
CA ASN A 363 -6.00 26.93 9.33
C ASN A 363 -7.12 27.17 10.36
N ARG A 364 -6.81 27.90 11.44
CA ARG A 364 -7.75 28.13 12.56
C ARG A 364 -8.97 28.96 12.14
N GLU A 365 -8.83 29.75 11.09
CA GLU A 365 -9.81 30.67 10.51
C GLU A 365 -10.74 29.95 9.53
N ALA A 366 -10.55 28.63 9.34
CA ALA A 366 -11.26 27.82 8.35
C ALA A 366 -10.97 28.23 6.89
N GLU A 367 -9.73 28.63 6.62
CA GLU A 367 -9.21 28.90 5.28
C GLU A 367 -8.22 27.79 4.87
N LEU A 368 -8.22 27.42 3.58
CA LEU A 368 -7.21 26.53 3.02
C LEU A 368 -5.96 27.33 2.65
N VAL A 369 -4.84 27.01 3.27
CA VAL A 369 -3.56 27.70 3.09
C VAL A 369 -2.46 26.72 2.69
N HIS A 370 -1.43 27.24 2.02
CA HIS A 370 -0.25 26.46 1.71
C HIS A 370 0.55 26.21 2.99
N ALA A 371 1.02 24.98 3.20
CA ALA A 371 1.85 24.66 4.36
C ALA A 371 3.27 25.18 4.16
N GLU A 372 3.72 26.06 5.04
CA GLU A 372 5.00 26.76 4.92
C GLU A 372 5.77 26.67 6.23
N MET A 373 6.95 26.05 6.16
CA MET A 373 7.88 26.07 7.29
C MET A 373 8.36 27.51 7.51
N PRO A 374 8.49 27.97 8.77
CA PRO A 374 9.09 29.27 9.05
C PRO A 374 10.45 29.38 8.39
N GLU A 375 10.76 30.55 7.82
CA GLU A 375 12.13 30.86 7.39
C GLU A 375 13.05 30.72 8.61
N GLN A 376 13.78 29.60 8.69
CA GLN A 376 14.88 29.53 9.64
C GLN A 376 15.96 30.50 9.17
N ALA A 377 16.32 31.45 10.04
CA ALA A 377 17.54 32.24 9.88
C ALA A 377 18.69 31.31 9.48
N ALA A 378 19.20 31.51 8.26
CA ALA A 378 20.20 30.66 7.63
C ALA A 378 21.33 30.27 8.59
N ALA A 379 21.36 29.00 9.01
CA ALA A 379 22.50 28.41 9.68
C ALA A 379 23.03 27.25 8.81
N SER A 380 23.76 27.66 7.78
CA SER A 380 24.89 26.95 7.16
C SER A 380 24.76 25.43 6.98
N SER A 381 24.18 25.02 5.86
CA SER A 381 24.68 23.83 5.15
C SER A 381 26.07 24.18 4.60
N GLN A 382 27.12 23.95 5.39
CA GLN A 382 28.45 23.79 4.80
C GLN A 382 28.46 22.43 4.12
N ALA A 383 28.44 22.47 2.79
CA ALA A 383 28.86 21.36 1.96
C ALA A 383 30.20 20.83 2.49
N LEU A 384 30.22 19.56 2.90
CA LEU A 384 31.44 18.80 3.06
C LEU A 384 31.47 17.76 1.93
N HIS A 385 32.50 17.93 1.10
CA HIS A 385 32.89 17.15 -0.07
C HIS A 385 33.12 15.67 0.24
#